data_AF-A0A3A6CWY9-F1
#
_entry.id   AF-A0A3A6CWY9-F1
#
_cell.length_a   1.000
_cell.length_b   1.000
_cell.length_c   1.000
_cell.angle_alpha   90.00
_cell.angle_beta   90.00
_cell.angle_gamma   90.00
#
_symmetry.space_group_name_H-M   'P 1'
#
loop_
_entity.id
_entity.type
_entity.pdbx_description
1 polymer ?
#
loop_
_entity_poly.entity_id
_entity_poly.type
_entity_poly.pdbx_seq_one_letter_code
_entity_poly.pdbx_strand_id
1 'polypeptide(L)'
;MAYNEKHLVKLADLKALGTKQKEVADALEARVDTLENVGSQANVLEGVKVNGTALAIANKMVDILIATGSKNGSISVNGADVAIKGLAALAFKAKVSQSDLDDALAAVLEGKADKATTLDGYGITNAYTKDEINAKISAVYKPAGSVAFAELPSLSESILGNVYNVTDAFTTTANFVEDAGNKHPKGTNVVVVKVGDAYKYDVLAGFVDLSGYVEKEAGKGLSDENFTAALKDKLDGIAAGANKYVHPTHTAAASGLYKTTVDEEGHVTATTPVTKDDITKLGIPAQDTTYDEATTAKAGLMSAADKTKLDGMGATINKAIADHTATDAEVSEMLAEVYGE
;
A
#
# COMPACT_ATOMS: atom_id res chain seq x y z
N MET A 1 74.91 -51.99 -72.36
CA MET A 1 74.79 -50.57 -72.79
C MET A 1 75.29 -49.72 -71.64
N ALA A 2 76.40 -48.99 -71.83
CA ALA A 2 76.82 -47.97 -70.87
C ALA A 2 75.86 -46.79 -71.02
N TYR A 3 74.97 -46.60 -70.05
CA TYR A 3 74.04 -45.49 -70.09
C TYR A 3 74.79 -44.18 -69.88
N ASN A 4 74.35 -43.11 -70.55
CA ASN A 4 74.94 -41.79 -70.39
C ASN A 4 74.65 -41.27 -68.98
N GLU A 5 75.69 -41.22 -68.13
CA GLU A 5 75.60 -40.83 -66.73
C GLU A 5 74.90 -39.48 -66.53
N LYS A 6 75.14 -38.50 -67.41
CA LYS A 6 74.48 -37.19 -67.32
C LYS A 6 72.97 -37.26 -67.51
N HIS A 7 72.47 -38.17 -68.35
CA HIS A 7 71.04 -38.35 -68.55
C HIS A 7 70.39 -39.08 -67.37
N LEU A 8 71.10 -40.04 -66.74
CA LEU A 8 70.62 -40.68 -65.52
C LEU A 8 70.52 -39.71 -64.36
N VAL A 9 71.51 -38.83 -64.20
CA VAL A 9 71.51 -37.79 -63.16
C VAL A 9 70.32 -36.85 -63.33
N LYS A 10 70.08 -36.31 -64.54
CA LYS A 10 68.90 -35.46 -64.81
C LYS A 10 67.58 -36.17 -64.53
N LEU A 11 67.48 -37.46 -64.83
CA LEU A 11 66.27 -38.25 -64.56
C LEU A 11 66.04 -38.45 -63.05
N ALA A 12 67.11 -38.66 -62.28
CA ALA A 12 67.05 -38.73 -60.82
C ALA A 12 66.60 -37.40 -60.21
N ASP A 13 67.15 -36.28 -60.68
CA ASP A 13 66.76 -34.94 -60.23
C ASP A 13 65.29 -34.63 -60.55
N LEU A 14 64.83 -35.00 -61.75
CA LEU A 14 63.43 -34.82 -62.15
C LEU A 14 62.48 -35.64 -61.28
N LYS A 15 62.87 -36.87 -60.94
CA LYS A 15 62.12 -37.72 -60.01
C LYS A 15 62.05 -37.09 -58.61
N ALA A 16 63.17 -36.58 -58.11
CA ALA A 16 63.20 -35.89 -56.81
C ALA A 16 62.32 -34.64 -56.78
N LEU A 17 62.33 -33.84 -57.86
CA LEU A 17 61.46 -32.68 -58.00
C LEU A 17 59.98 -33.09 -58.04
N GLY A 18 59.65 -34.15 -58.79
CA GLY A 18 58.29 -34.69 -58.86
C GLY A 18 57.77 -35.17 -57.51
N THR A 19 58.60 -35.86 -56.72
CA THR A 19 58.24 -36.27 -55.35
C THR A 19 57.96 -35.06 -54.47
N LYS A 20 58.84 -34.04 -54.48
CA LYS A 20 58.67 -32.83 -53.68
C LYS A 20 57.42 -32.04 -54.08
N GLN A 21 57.11 -31.97 -55.37
CA GLN A 21 55.88 -31.34 -55.85
C GLN A 21 54.63 -32.10 -55.39
N LYS A 22 54.66 -33.44 -55.39
CA LYS A 22 53.57 -34.25 -54.85
C LYS A 22 53.39 -34.02 -53.35
N GLU A 23 54.46 -34.01 -52.56
CA GLU A 23 54.38 -33.71 -51.13
C GLU A 23 53.77 -32.33 -50.85
N VAL A 24 54.15 -31.32 -51.65
CA VAL A 24 53.59 -29.97 -51.54
C VAL A 24 52.11 -29.96 -51.93
N ALA A 25 51.71 -30.68 -52.99
CA ALA A 25 50.33 -30.78 -53.42
C ALA A 25 49.45 -31.46 -52.35
N ASP A 26 49.90 -32.61 -51.84
CA ASP A 26 49.20 -33.37 -50.80
C ASP A 26 49.08 -32.53 -49.50
N ALA A 27 50.12 -31.75 -49.14
CA ALA A 27 50.08 -30.84 -47.99
C ALA A 27 49.15 -29.63 -48.20
N LEU A 28 49.07 -29.11 -49.44
CA LEU A 28 48.15 -28.02 -49.77
C LEU A 28 46.70 -28.51 -49.73
N GLU A 29 46.43 -29.69 -50.28
CA GLU A 29 45.12 -30.34 -50.23
C GLU A 29 44.65 -30.53 -48.79
N ALA A 30 45.49 -31.07 -47.91
CA ALA A 30 45.17 -31.20 -46.48
C ALA A 30 44.87 -29.85 -45.80
N ARG A 31 45.60 -28.78 -46.17
CA ARG A 31 45.33 -27.42 -45.66
C ARG A 31 44.03 -26.86 -46.20
N VAL A 32 43.70 -27.11 -47.46
CA VAL A 32 42.44 -26.71 -48.09
C VAL A 32 41.28 -27.44 -47.41
N ASP A 33 41.35 -28.76 -47.26
CA ASP A 33 40.33 -29.56 -46.55
C ASP A 33 40.14 -29.04 -45.11
N THR A 34 41.23 -28.76 -44.41
CA THR A 34 41.16 -28.18 -43.06
C THR A 34 40.43 -26.84 -43.10
N LEU A 35 40.78 -25.96 -44.04
CA LEU A 35 40.17 -24.64 -44.21
C LEU A 35 38.72 -24.68 -44.68
N GLU A 36 38.31 -25.65 -45.49
CA GLU A 36 36.92 -25.85 -45.90
C GLU A 36 36.08 -26.36 -44.71
N ASN A 37 36.66 -27.24 -43.90
CA ASN A 37 36.04 -27.75 -42.68
C ASN A 37 35.93 -26.67 -41.57
N VAL A 38 36.94 -25.81 -41.39
CA VAL A 38 36.87 -24.70 -40.43
C VAL A 38 36.17 -23.45 -40.98
N GLY A 39 36.23 -23.19 -42.28
CA GLY A 39 35.64 -22.01 -42.93
C GLY A 39 34.12 -22.03 -42.93
N SER A 40 33.51 -23.20 -42.77
CA SER A 40 32.09 -23.38 -42.47
C SER A 40 31.72 -22.92 -41.04
N GLN A 41 32.69 -22.82 -40.13
CA GLN A 41 32.49 -22.60 -38.68
C GLN A 41 33.13 -21.31 -38.12
N ALA A 42 34.17 -20.76 -38.74
CA ALA A 42 34.98 -19.68 -38.16
C ALA A 42 34.27 -18.31 -37.99
N ASN A 43 33.08 -18.15 -38.56
CA ASN A 43 32.29 -16.91 -38.51
C ASN A 43 30.92 -17.08 -37.82
N VAL A 44 30.73 -18.19 -37.09
CA VAL A 44 29.52 -18.42 -36.31
C VAL A 44 29.68 -17.71 -34.97
N LEU A 45 28.85 -16.71 -34.69
CA LEU A 45 28.66 -16.28 -33.31
C LEU A 45 28.09 -17.48 -32.54
N GLU A 46 28.89 -18.09 -31.67
CA GLU A 46 28.52 -19.34 -30.98
C GLU A 46 27.41 -19.12 -29.92
N GLY A 47 27.14 -17.87 -29.55
CA GLY A 47 26.01 -17.53 -28.71
C GLY A 47 25.88 -16.03 -28.45
N VAL A 48 24.63 -15.58 -28.31
CA VAL A 48 24.30 -14.24 -27.82
C VAL A 48 23.44 -14.41 -26.58
N LYS A 49 23.78 -13.71 -25.50
CA LYS A 49 22.96 -13.63 -24.28
C LYS A 49 22.56 -12.19 -24.03
N VAL A 50 21.31 -11.97 -23.67
CA VAL A 50 20.83 -10.66 -23.22
C VAL A 50 20.26 -10.82 -21.82
N ASN A 51 20.86 -10.12 -20.85
CA ASN A 51 20.52 -10.20 -19.43
C ASN A 51 20.49 -11.64 -18.86
N GLY A 52 21.42 -12.49 -19.34
CA GLY A 52 21.56 -13.88 -18.90
C GLY A 52 20.78 -14.91 -19.73
N THR A 53 19.80 -14.49 -20.54
CA THR A 53 19.00 -15.38 -21.39
C THR A 53 19.65 -15.58 -22.76
N ALA A 54 19.80 -16.83 -23.20
CA ALA A 54 20.34 -17.17 -24.51
C ALA A 54 19.32 -16.89 -25.64
N LEU A 55 19.80 -16.35 -26.76
CA LEU A 55 19.00 -16.02 -27.93
C LEU A 55 19.36 -16.92 -29.13
N ALA A 56 18.35 -17.25 -29.94
CA ALA A 56 18.55 -18.01 -31.18
C ALA A 56 19.13 -17.13 -32.31
N ILE A 57 20.05 -17.68 -33.11
CA ILE A 57 20.72 -16.99 -34.22
C ILE A 57 20.22 -17.59 -35.53
N ALA A 58 19.43 -16.83 -36.31
CA ALA A 58 18.75 -17.35 -37.51
C ALA A 58 19.47 -17.05 -38.84
N ASN A 59 20.29 -15.99 -38.94
CA ASN A 59 21.01 -15.61 -40.18
C ASN A 59 22.38 -14.96 -39.86
N LYS A 60 23.27 -14.85 -40.87
CA LYS A 60 24.65 -14.33 -40.78
C LYS A 60 24.79 -12.85 -40.34
N MET A 61 23.70 -12.19 -40.02
CA MET A 61 23.66 -10.91 -39.30
C MET A 61 22.83 -11.11 -38.04
N VAL A 62 23.32 -10.67 -36.88
CA VAL A 62 22.50 -10.65 -35.66
C VAL A 62 21.56 -9.46 -35.76
N ASP A 63 20.35 -9.72 -36.23
CA ASP A 63 19.24 -8.79 -36.07
C ASP A 63 18.72 -8.93 -34.64
N ILE A 64 18.91 -7.90 -33.82
CA ILE A 64 18.37 -7.83 -32.46
C ILE A 64 17.15 -6.93 -32.53
N LEU A 65 15.99 -7.53 -32.77
CA LEU A 65 14.71 -6.86 -32.67
C LEU A 65 14.43 -6.55 -31.20
N ILE A 66 14.37 -5.26 -30.87
CA ILE A 66 13.97 -4.75 -29.56
C ILE A 66 12.57 -4.16 -29.70
N ALA A 67 11.63 -4.68 -28.93
CA ALA A 67 10.25 -4.21 -28.88
C ALA A 67 9.75 -4.11 -27.43
N THR A 68 8.53 -3.61 -27.22
CA THR A 68 7.86 -3.72 -25.92
C THR A 68 7.59 -5.19 -25.60
N GLY A 69 7.86 -5.60 -24.35
CA GLY A 69 7.60 -6.95 -23.89
C GLY A 69 6.12 -7.30 -23.83
N SER A 70 5.83 -8.59 -23.77
CA SER A 70 4.47 -9.09 -23.51
C SER A 70 4.09 -8.98 -22.04
N LYS A 71 5.08 -8.82 -21.14
CA LYS A 71 4.87 -8.61 -19.71
C LYS A 71 5.06 -7.13 -19.36
N ASN A 72 4.33 -6.67 -18.34
CA ASN A 72 4.47 -5.30 -17.84
C ASN A 72 5.87 -5.06 -17.29
N GLY A 73 6.53 -4.01 -17.76
CA GLY A 73 7.87 -3.64 -17.33
C GLY A 73 9.00 -4.46 -17.97
N SER A 74 8.72 -5.15 -19.08
CA SER A 74 9.74 -5.82 -19.88
C SER A 74 9.88 -5.23 -21.29
N ILE A 75 11.05 -5.44 -21.87
CA ILE A 75 11.27 -5.35 -23.32
C ILE A 75 11.29 -6.76 -23.90
N SER A 76 10.92 -6.91 -25.17
CA SER A 76 11.12 -8.13 -25.92
C SER A 76 12.42 -8.02 -26.71
N VAL A 77 13.30 -9.00 -26.56
CA VAL A 77 14.55 -9.11 -27.31
C VAL A 77 14.49 -10.41 -28.12
N ASN A 78 14.35 -10.28 -29.44
CA ASN A 78 14.11 -11.41 -30.35
C ASN A 78 12.99 -12.35 -29.88
N GLY A 79 11.90 -11.77 -29.37
CA GLY A 79 10.72 -12.51 -28.91
C GLY A 79 10.79 -12.99 -27.44
N ALA A 80 11.93 -12.84 -26.76
CA ALA A 80 12.05 -13.18 -25.35
C ALA A 80 11.82 -11.96 -24.45
N ASP A 81 10.92 -12.08 -23.47
CA ASP A 81 10.72 -11.04 -22.46
C ASP A 81 11.94 -10.90 -21.53
N VAL A 82 12.48 -9.69 -21.44
CA VAL A 82 13.57 -9.29 -20.55
C VAL A 82 13.06 -8.20 -19.61
N ALA A 83 13.02 -8.51 -18.31
CA ALA A 83 12.56 -7.55 -17.29
C ALA A 83 13.51 -6.35 -17.17
N ILE A 84 12.93 -5.15 -17.12
CA ILE A 84 13.65 -3.91 -16.79
C ILE A 84 13.55 -3.69 -15.28
N LYS A 85 14.64 -3.25 -14.66
CA LYS A 85 14.71 -2.99 -13.22
C LYS A 85 14.55 -1.49 -12.92
N GLY A 86 14.04 -1.18 -11.74
CA GLY A 86 13.93 0.18 -11.21
C GLY A 86 12.93 1.06 -11.97
N LEU A 87 13.12 2.38 -11.87
CA LEU A 87 12.19 3.38 -12.43
C LEU A 87 11.95 3.24 -13.94
N ALA A 88 12.94 2.75 -14.68
CA ALA A 88 12.84 2.54 -16.12
C ALA A 88 11.77 1.50 -16.49
N ALA A 89 11.40 0.60 -15.58
CA ALA A 89 10.36 -0.40 -15.83
C ALA A 89 8.97 0.23 -16.03
N LEU A 90 8.70 1.38 -15.41
CA LEU A 90 7.39 2.04 -15.49
C LEU A 90 7.05 2.49 -16.91
N ALA A 91 8.05 2.89 -17.69
CA ALA A 91 7.86 3.31 -19.08
C ALA A 91 7.37 2.18 -19.99
N PHE A 92 7.49 0.91 -19.56
CA PHE A 92 7.11 -0.28 -20.31
C PHE A 92 5.95 -1.04 -19.64
N LYS A 93 5.20 -0.40 -18.74
CA LYS A 93 3.95 -0.95 -18.20
C LYS A 93 2.75 -0.40 -18.98
N ALA A 94 1.76 -1.25 -19.24
CA ALA A 94 0.51 -0.82 -19.88
C ALA A 94 -0.29 0.18 -19.03
N LYS A 95 -0.19 0.06 -17.70
CA LYS A 95 -0.70 1.01 -16.70
C LYS A 95 0.27 1.06 -15.53
N VAL A 96 0.42 2.25 -14.95
CA VAL A 96 1.21 2.47 -13.74
C VAL A 96 0.24 2.66 -12.59
N SER A 97 0.26 1.75 -11.61
CA SER A 97 -0.49 1.91 -10.36
C SER A 97 0.29 2.75 -9.34
N GLN A 98 -0.38 3.14 -8.24
CA GLN A 98 0.30 3.74 -7.10
C GLN A 98 1.36 2.79 -6.52
N SER A 99 1.04 1.50 -6.38
CA SER A 99 2.02 0.50 -5.90
C SER A 99 3.25 0.40 -6.80
N ASP A 100 3.08 0.54 -8.12
CA ASP A 100 4.21 0.52 -9.06
C ASP A 100 5.14 1.73 -8.86
N LEU A 101 4.56 2.90 -8.56
CA LEU A 101 5.32 4.10 -8.21
C LEU A 101 6.00 3.94 -6.86
N ASP A 102 5.30 3.39 -5.87
CA ASP A 102 5.81 3.20 -4.51
C ASP A 102 7.00 2.23 -4.52
N ASP A 103 6.90 1.09 -5.20
CA ASP A 103 7.98 0.10 -5.32
C ASP A 103 9.20 0.69 -6.05
N ALA A 104 8.96 1.44 -7.13
CA ALA A 104 10.04 2.03 -7.92
C ALA A 104 10.73 3.18 -7.16
N LEU A 105 9.96 3.98 -6.43
CA LEU A 105 10.47 5.02 -5.55
C LEU A 105 11.22 4.40 -4.37
N ALA A 106 10.69 3.35 -3.75
CA ALA A 106 11.34 2.61 -2.69
C ALA A 106 12.71 2.09 -3.17
N ALA A 107 12.79 1.46 -4.34
CA ALA A 107 14.07 0.97 -4.88
C ALA A 107 15.11 2.08 -5.17
N VAL A 108 14.67 3.32 -5.44
CA VAL A 108 15.58 4.47 -5.62
C VAL A 108 15.97 5.12 -4.29
N LEU A 109 15.07 5.06 -3.31
CA LEU A 109 15.29 5.58 -1.97
C LEU A 109 16.03 4.59 -1.07
N GLU A 110 15.98 3.29 -1.37
CA GLU A 110 16.73 2.24 -0.68
C GLU A 110 18.24 2.53 -0.82
N GLY A 111 18.89 2.88 0.30
CA GLY A 111 20.28 3.35 0.35
C GLY A 111 20.48 4.88 0.25
N LYS A 112 19.47 5.66 -0.17
CA LYS A 112 19.47 7.14 -0.03
C LYS A 112 18.73 7.62 1.22
N ALA A 113 17.84 6.79 1.74
CA ALA A 113 17.08 6.99 2.96
C ALA A 113 17.66 6.20 4.15
N ASP A 114 18.92 5.79 4.07
CA ASP A 114 19.64 5.39 5.28
C ASP A 114 19.57 6.57 6.24
N LYS A 115 18.92 6.35 7.39
CA LYS A 115 18.67 7.34 8.43
C LYS A 115 20.00 7.77 9.01
N ALA A 116 20.70 8.66 8.32
CA ALA A 116 21.80 9.40 8.87
C ALA A 116 21.34 9.94 10.23
N THR A 117 21.97 9.47 11.30
CA THR A 117 21.69 9.98 12.64
C THR A 117 22.64 11.11 13.00
N THR A 118 23.51 11.49 12.06
CA THR A 118 24.52 12.53 12.18
C THR A 118 24.32 13.59 11.09
N LEU A 119 24.75 14.82 11.38
CA LEU A 119 24.68 15.94 10.44
C LEU A 119 25.51 15.67 9.18
N ASP A 120 26.67 15.04 9.33
CA ASP A 120 27.53 14.59 8.23
C ASP A 120 26.81 13.61 7.29
N GLY A 121 26.00 12.70 7.84
CA GLY A 121 25.24 11.76 7.03
C GLY A 121 24.11 12.45 6.23
N TYR A 122 23.71 13.66 6.61
CA TYR A 122 22.83 14.53 5.82
C TYR A 122 23.60 15.46 4.86
N GLY A 123 24.94 15.34 4.79
CA GLY A 123 25.78 16.19 3.93
C GLY A 123 26.03 17.59 4.49
N ILE A 124 25.73 17.84 5.77
CA ILE A 124 26.00 19.11 6.44
C ILE A 124 27.45 19.09 6.93
N THR A 125 28.37 19.63 6.14
CA THR A 125 29.82 19.55 6.39
C THR A 125 30.40 20.72 7.19
N ASN A 126 29.61 21.77 7.43
CA ASN A 126 30.03 22.98 8.16
C ASN A 126 29.40 23.08 9.56
N ALA A 127 28.91 21.97 10.11
CA ALA A 127 28.41 21.92 11.47
C ALA A 127 29.57 21.80 12.47
N TYR A 128 29.48 22.50 13.60
CA TYR A 128 30.42 22.30 14.70
C TYR A 128 30.18 20.92 15.34
N THR A 129 31.26 20.15 15.51
CA THR A 129 31.22 18.89 16.26
C THR A 129 31.22 19.16 17.77
N LYS A 130 30.68 18.20 18.54
CA LYS A 130 30.74 18.23 20.01
C LYS A 130 32.18 18.36 20.51
N ASP A 131 33.11 17.68 19.86
CA ASP A 131 34.53 17.70 20.23
C ASP A 131 35.19 19.05 19.93
N GLU A 132 34.87 19.68 18.79
CA GLU A 132 35.37 21.03 18.48
C GLU A 132 34.84 22.07 19.47
N ILE A 133 33.55 22.01 19.83
CA ILE A 133 32.97 22.91 20.84
C ILE A 133 33.61 22.67 22.20
N ASN A 134 33.72 21.40 22.64
CA ASN A 134 34.37 21.05 23.89
C ASN A 134 35.84 21.52 23.91
N ALA A 135 36.56 21.37 22.82
CA ALA A 135 37.95 21.82 22.69
C ALA A 135 38.04 23.35 22.74
N LYS A 136 37.18 24.08 22.03
CA LYS A 136 37.14 25.55 22.05
C LYS A 136 36.78 26.08 23.43
N ILE A 137 35.79 25.50 24.10
CA ILE A 137 35.41 25.87 25.47
C ILE A 137 36.55 25.55 26.44
N SER A 138 37.14 24.35 26.37
CA SER A 138 38.23 23.94 27.27
C SER A 138 39.53 24.71 27.04
N ALA A 139 39.75 25.25 25.84
CA ALA A 139 40.87 26.13 25.56
C ALA A 139 40.73 27.49 26.27
N VAL A 140 39.50 27.98 26.43
CA VAL A 140 39.19 29.25 27.09
C VAL A 140 39.04 29.07 28.61
N TYR A 141 38.31 28.04 29.04
CA TYR A 141 37.99 27.72 30.43
C TYR A 141 38.64 26.41 30.85
N LYS A 142 39.62 26.51 31.74
CA LYS A 142 40.47 25.39 32.18
C LYS A 142 40.10 25.02 33.61
N PRO A 143 39.56 23.83 33.88
CA PRO A 143 39.24 23.43 35.26
C PRO A 143 40.52 23.39 36.10
N ALA A 144 40.55 24.16 37.19
CA ALA A 144 41.72 24.29 38.07
C ALA A 144 41.46 23.78 39.50
N GLY A 145 40.33 23.11 39.70
CA GLY A 145 39.98 22.43 40.96
C GLY A 145 39.10 23.27 41.89
N SER A 146 38.96 22.79 43.12
CA SER A 146 38.22 23.47 44.19
C SER A 146 39.19 23.98 45.24
N VAL A 147 39.06 25.24 45.67
CA VAL A 147 39.96 25.89 46.63
C VAL A 147 39.18 26.81 47.57
N ALA A 148 39.68 27.02 48.79
CA ALA A 148 39.15 28.04 49.67
C ALA A 148 39.42 29.44 49.09
N PHE A 149 38.58 30.43 49.43
CA PHE A 149 38.74 31.80 48.88
C PHE A 149 40.12 32.41 49.19
N ALA A 150 40.64 32.15 50.38
CA ALA A 150 41.96 32.62 50.82
C ALA A 150 43.13 31.92 50.11
N GLU A 151 42.88 30.78 49.45
CA GLU A 151 43.88 29.97 48.75
C GLU A 151 43.86 30.19 47.23
N LEU A 152 43.04 31.13 46.74
CA LEU A 152 43.07 31.52 45.34
C LEU A 152 44.49 31.99 44.96
N PRO A 153 45.06 31.48 43.85
CA PRO A 153 46.44 31.77 43.48
C PRO A 153 46.67 33.24 43.12
N SER A 154 47.93 33.67 43.07
CA SER A 154 48.24 35.00 42.57
C SER A 154 47.90 35.13 41.08
N LEU A 155 47.23 36.22 40.70
CA LEU A 155 46.79 36.49 39.33
C LEU A 155 47.99 36.67 38.38
N SER A 156 47.99 35.92 37.28
CA SER A 156 49.05 35.96 36.26
C SER A 156 48.56 35.40 34.93
N GLU A 157 49.36 35.59 33.88
CA GLU A 157 49.10 35.02 32.55
C GLU A 157 49.06 33.48 32.56
N SER A 158 49.87 32.83 33.42
CA SER A 158 49.95 31.36 33.48
C SER A 158 48.67 30.68 33.96
N ILE A 159 47.79 31.42 34.64
CA ILE A 159 46.50 30.93 35.11
C ILE A 159 45.32 31.54 34.33
N LEU A 160 45.56 32.25 33.23
CA LEU A 160 44.49 32.80 32.39
C LEU A 160 43.57 31.68 31.89
N GLY A 161 42.27 31.87 32.12
CA GLY A 161 41.22 30.91 31.80
C GLY A 161 41.01 29.84 32.88
N ASN A 162 41.83 29.77 33.92
CA ASN A 162 41.62 28.81 35.00
C ASN A 162 40.33 29.11 35.75
N VAL A 163 39.51 28.08 35.91
CA VAL A 163 38.23 28.09 36.63
C VAL A 163 38.40 27.37 37.97
N TYR A 164 38.16 28.09 39.05
CA TYR A 164 38.22 27.59 40.41
C TYR A 164 36.82 27.53 41.00
N ASN A 165 36.48 26.41 41.63
CA ASN A 165 35.30 26.30 42.47
C ASN A 165 35.65 26.78 43.88
N VAL A 166 35.09 27.91 44.32
CA VAL A 166 35.40 28.46 45.65
C VAL A 166 34.58 27.74 46.71
N THR A 167 35.24 27.06 47.65
CA THR A 167 34.57 26.14 48.59
C THR A 167 33.84 26.82 49.73
N ASP A 168 34.11 28.10 49.98
CA ASP A 168 33.53 28.90 51.06
C ASP A 168 32.73 30.08 50.50
N ALA A 169 31.79 30.60 51.29
CA ALA A 169 31.18 31.88 50.97
C ALA A 169 32.26 32.98 51.04
N PHE A 170 32.26 33.89 50.08
CA PHE A 170 33.30 34.91 49.99
C PHE A 170 32.74 36.29 49.67
N THR A 171 33.56 37.31 49.93
CA THR A 171 33.32 38.68 49.50
C THR A 171 34.41 39.08 48.53
N THR A 172 34.07 39.58 47.35
CA THR A 172 35.02 39.97 46.32
C THR A 172 36.02 41.01 46.83
N THR A 173 37.23 40.98 46.30
CA THR A 173 38.30 41.96 46.56
C THR A 173 38.57 42.81 45.32
N ALA A 174 39.52 43.75 45.38
CA ALA A 174 39.92 44.55 44.21
C ALA A 174 40.47 43.70 43.05
N ASN A 175 40.85 42.44 43.33
CA ASN A 175 41.28 41.45 42.34
C ASN A 175 40.12 40.89 41.49
N PHE A 176 38.88 41.24 41.80
CA PHE A 176 37.71 40.80 41.04
C PHE A 176 37.26 41.84 40.01
N VAL A 177 36.61 41.37 38.95
CA VAL A 177 36.04 42.22 37.89
C VAL A 177 34.92 43.11 38.44
N GLU A 178 34.05 42.56 39.29
CA GLU A 178 32.91 43.27 39.91
C GLU A 178 33.30 44.23 41.05
N ASP A 179 34.60 44.50 41.23
CA ASP A 179 35.18 45.26 42.34
C ASP A 179 34.91 44.64 43.74
N ALA A 180 35.46 45.27 44.79
CA ALA A 180 35.42 44.75 46.14
C ALA A 180 34.04 44.94 46.81
N GLY A 181 33.60 43.95 47.59
CA GLY A 181 32.43 44.07 48.47
C GLY A 181 31.20 43.24 48.08
N ASN A 182 31.19 42.55 46.94
CA ASN A 182 30.10 41.68 46.51
C ASN A 182 30.17 40.32 47.19
N LYS A 183 29.04 39.81 47.68
CA LYS A 183 28.97 38.55 48.43
C LYS A 183 28.49 37.42 47.55
N HIS A 184 29.22 36.31 47.54
CA HIS A 184 28.84 35.10 46.82
C HIS A 184 28.76 33.88 47.76
N PRO A 185 27.79 32.98 47.54
CA PRO A 185 27.67 31.77 48.32
C PRO A 185 28.83 30.79 48.03
N LYS A 186 29.04 29.83 48.94
CA LYS A 186 29.95 28.71 48.71
C LYS A 186 29.58 27.95 47.43
N GLY A 187 30.59 27.42 46.74
CA GLY A 187 30.42 26.71 45.47
C GLY A 187 30.31 27.62 44.26
N THR A 188 30.54 28.93 44.41
CA THR A 188 30.58 29.85 43.28
C THR A 188 31.88 29.65 42.51
N ASN A 189 31.77 29.46 41.19
CA ASN A 189 32.93 29.34 40.32
C ASN A 189 33.48 30.73 39.98
N VAL A 190 34.81 30.85 39.92
CA VAL A 190 35.50 32.06 39.49
C VAL A 190 36.50 31.70 38.40
N VAL A 191 36.64 32.55 37.40
CA VAL A 191 37.58 32.37 36.29
C VAL A 191 38.60 33.51 36.27
N VAL A 192 39.84 33.22 35.92
CA VAL A 192 40.81 34.29 35.66
C VAL A 192 40.64 34.82 34.24
N VAL A 193 40.40 36.13 34.12
CA VAL A 193 40.27 36.84 32.85
C VAL A 193 41.28 37.98 32.75
N LYS A 194 41.53 38.46 31.53
CA LYS A 194 42.33 39.66 31.27
C LYS A 194 41.39 40.86 31.07
N VAL A 195 41.58 41.92 31.87
CA VAL A 195 40.83 43.18 31.79
C VAL A 195 41.82 44.31 31.55
N GLY A 196 41.87 44.82 30.32
CA GLY A 196 42.94 45.72 29.88
C GLY A 196 44.31 45.03 30.00
N ASP A 197 45.23 45.65 30.75
CA ASP A 197 46.57 45.11 31.00
C ASP A 197 46.69 44.30 32.30
N ALA A 198 45.61 44.18 33.08
CA ALA A 198 45.59 43.43 34.35
C ALA A 198 44.84 42.10 34.23
N TYR A 199 45.16 41.17 35.13
CA TYR A 199 44.39 39.93 35.32
C TYR A 199 43.47 40.10 36.52
N LYS A 200 42.24 39.59 36.43
CA LYS A 200 41.23 39.63 37.50
C LYS A 200 40.48 38.31 37.58
N TYR A 201 39.89 38.05 38.73
CA TYR A 201 38.87 37.01 38.91
C TYR A 201 37.51 37.54 38.45
N ASP A 202 36.91 36.87 37.48
CA ASP A 202 35.52 37.09 37.11
C ASP A 202 34.65 36.02 37.76
N VAL A 203 33.51 36.43 38.29
CA VAL A 203 32.60 35.50 38.94
C VAL A 203 31.74 34.85 37.87
N LEU A 204 31.78 33.52 37.75
CA LEU A 204 30.85 32.78 36.89
C LEU A 204 29.51 32.64 37.61
N ALA A 205 28.85 33.77 37.85
CA ALA A 205 27.56 33.85 38.49
C ALA A 205 26.47 33.55 37.45
N GLY A 206 25.92 32.35 37.53
CA GLY A 206 24.80 31.94 36.69
C GLY A 206 24.83 30.44 36.47
N PHE A 207 23.80 29.74 36.90
CA PHE A 207 23.49 28.45 36.30
C PHE A 207 23.34 28.70 34.79
N VAL A 208 23.95 27.87 33.94
CA VAL A 208 23.52 27.81 32.55
C VAL A 208 22.11 27.25 32.61
N ASP A 209 21.10 28.13 32.53
CA ASP A 209 19.71 27.74 32.51
C ASP A 209 19.43 27.02 31.19
N LEU A 210 19.62 25.70 31.22
CA LEU A 210 19.34 24.81 30.11
C LEU A 210 17.85 24.47 30.00
N SER A 211 16.99 24.97 30.89
CA SER A 211 15.55 24.66 30.86
C SER A 211 14.84 25.21 29.62
N GLY A 212 15.46 26.19 28.93
CA GLY A 212 15.02 26.67 27.62
C GLY A 212 15.50 25.84 26.43
N TYR A 213 16.36 24.84 26.66
CA TYR A 213 16.88 23.93 25.64
C TYR A 213 16.26 22.53 25.81
N VAL A 214 15.98 21.87 24.69
CA VAL A 214 15.36 20.54 24.70
C VAL A 214 16.38 19.48 25.10
N GLU A 215 16.17 18.83 26.24
CA GLU A 215 16.95 17.68 26.67
C GLU A 215 16.51 16.40 25.94
N LYS A 216 17.47 15.63 25.44
CA LYS A 216 17.19 14.35 24.80
C LYS A 216 16.88 13.28 25.84
N GLU A 217 15.62 12.88 25.93
CA GLU A 217 15.23 11.67 26.65
C GLU A 217 15.54 10.40 25.82
N ALA A 218 16.01 9.34 26.48
CA ALA A 218 16.29 8.08 25.84
C ALA A 218 15.03 7.52 25.15
N GLY A 219 15.10 7.31 23.84
CA GLY A 219 13.99 6.78 23.03
C GLY A 219 13.07 7.84 22.39
N LYS A 220 13.32 9.15 22.54
CA LYS A 220 12.53 10.23 21.92
C LYS A 220 13.30 11.05 20.88
N GLY A 221 12.56 11.61 19.90
CA GLY A 221 13.07 12.53 18.87
C GLY A 221 13.06 13.99 19.31
N LEU A 222 13.73 14.86 18.54
CA LEU A 222 14.04 16.28 18.84
C LEU A 222 12.96 17.30 18.42
N SER A 223 11.81 16.88 17.88
CA SER A 223 10.74 17.77 17.39
C SER A 223 9.42 17.57 18.15
N ASP A 224 8.51 18.54 18.02
CA ASP A 224 7.17 18.63 18.65
C ASP A 224 6.20 17.46 18.32
N GLU A 225 6.68 16.41 17.65
CA GLU A 225 5.91 15.25 17.20
C GLU A 225 5.85 14.13 18.24
N ASN A 226 6.10 14.43 19.51
CA ASN A 226 5.74 13.52 20.60
C ASN A 226 4.30 13.85 20.99
N PHE A 227 3.32 13.07 20.48
CA PHE A 227 1.96 13.10 21.04
C PHE A 227 2.06 13.12 22.56
N THR A 228 1.35 14.04 23.22
CA THR A 228 1.29 14.03 24.69
C THR A 228 0.82 12.65 25.14
N ALA A 229 1.26 12.19 26.33
CA ALA A 229 0.83 10.89 26.85
C ALA A 229 -0.70 10.72 26.76
N ALA A 230 -1.44 11.78 27.07
CA ALA A 230 -2.89 11.84 26.94
C ALA A 230 -3.42 11.65 25.50
N LEU A 231 -2.73 12.19 24.48
CA LEU A 231 -3.11 12.00 23.08
C LEU A 231 -2.74 10.60 22.58
N LYS A 232 -1.59 10.07 23.01
CA LYS A 232 -1.18 8.71 22.68
C LYS A 232 -2.10 7.67 23.32
N ASP A 233 -2.48 7.86 24.57
CA ASP A 233 -3.44 7.00 25.27
C ASP A 233 -4.82 7.03 24.61
N LYS A 234 -5.26 8.20 24.12
CA LYS A 234 -6.47 8.31 23.31
C LYS A 234 -6.35 7.52 22.01
N LEU A 235 -5.23 7.65 21.29
CA LEU A 235 -5.00 6.95 20.03
C LEU A 235 -4.93 5.43 20.22
N ASP A 236 -4.17 4.96 21.21
CA ASP A 236 -4.07 3.55 21.55
C ASP A 236 -5.44 3.00 22.02
N GLY A 237 -6.23 3.83 22.70
CA GLY A 237 -7.58 3.51 23.15
C GLY A 237 -8.62 3.43 22.03
N ILE A 238 -8.38 4.03 20.84
CA ILE A 238 -9.31 3.96 19.71
C ILE A 238 -9.49 2.52 19.24
N ALA A 239 -8.41 1.72 19.16
CA ALA A 239 -8.51 0.32 18.75
C ALA A 239 -9.41 -0.51 19.69
N ALA A 240 -9.35 -0.25 21.00
CA ALA A 240 -10.19 -0.91 22.00
C ALA A 240 -11.65 -0.40 21.99
N GLY A 241 -11.88 0.87 21.61
CA GLY A 241 -13.18 1.53 21.65
C GLY A 241 -13.96 1.54 20.33
N ALA A 242 -13.32 1.26 19.19
CA ALA A 242 -13.86 1.47 17.85
C ALA A 242 -15.18 0.71 17.56
N ASN A 243 -15.44 -0.39 18.26
CA ASN A 243 -16.63 -1.22 18.06
C ASN A 243 -17.55 -1.29 19.30
N LYS A 244 -17.50 -0.30 20.20
CA LYS A 244 -18.30 -0.32 21.44
C LYS A 244 -19.79 0.02 21.25
N TYR A 245 -20.35 -0.22 20.07
CA TYR A 245 -21.79 -0.20 19.88
C TYR A 245 -22.37 -1.55 20.29
N VAL A 246 -22.90 -1.62 21.51
CA VAL A 246 -23.72 -2.74 21.97
C VAL A 246 -25.16 -2.33 21.76
N HIS A 247 -25.85 -3.01 20.83
CA HIS A 247 -27.27 -2.77 20.61
C HIS A 247 -28.04 -2.98 21.93
N PRO A 248 -28.96 -2.08 22.31
CA PRO A 248 -29.74 -2.25 23.53
C PRO A 248 -30.36 -3.64 23.63
N THR A 249 -30.20 -4.29 24.78
CA THR A 249 -30.80 -5.59 25.05
C THR A 249 -32.30 -5.41 25.23
N HIS A 250 -33.09 -6.18 24.47
CA HIS A 250 -34.54 -6.23 24.60
C HIS A 250 -34.99 -7.69 24.75
N THR A 251 -36.12 -7.90 25.40
CA THR A 251 -36.75 -9.22 25.47
C THR A 251 -37.39 -9.53 24.12
N ALA A 252 -36.94 -10.59 23.45
CA ALA A 252 -37.51 -11.01 22.18
C ALA A 252 -38.97 -11.45 22.35
N ALA A 253 -39.86 -10.92 21.53
CA ALA A 253 -41.25 -11.37 21.45
C ALA A 253 -41.35 -12.67 20.65
N ALA A 254 -42.29 -13.55 21.00
CA ALA A 254 -42.58 -14.75 20.21
C ALA A 254 -43.12 -14.38 18.81
N SER A 255 -43.06 -15.28 17.83
CA SER A 255 -43.62 -15.02 16.50
C SER A 255 -45.13 -14.75 16.57
N GLY A 256 -45.60 -13.71 15.87
CA GLY A 256 -47.00 -13.31 15.90
C GLY A 256 -47.24 -11.90 15.35
N LEU A 257 -48.49 -11.46 15.40
CA LEU A 257 -48.90 -10.10 15.06
C LEU A 257 -48.84 -9.22 16.31
N TYR A 258 -48.11 -8.11 16.23
CA TYR A 258 -47.94 -7.16 17.33
C TYR A 258 -48.27 -5.75 16.86
N LYS A 259 -48.80 -4.96 17.78
CA LYS A 259 -48.77 -3.50 17.71
C LYS A 259 -47.52 -3.01 18.44
N THR A 260 -46.86 -2.02 17.86
CA THR A 260 -45.62 -1.44 18.37
C THR A 260 -45.86 0.01 18.79
N THR A 261 -45.17 0.46 19.83
CA THR A 261 -45.06 1.88 20.17
C THR A 261 -43.68 2.37 19.78
N VAL A 262 -43.60 3.56 19.19
CA VAL A 262 -42.35 4.23 18.88
C VAL A 262 -42.19 5.50 19.72
N ASP A 263 -40.96 5.86 20.07
CA ASP A 263 -40.65 7.16 20.66
C ASP A 263 -40.54 8.26 19.59
N GLU A 264 -40.21 9.49 20.03
CA GLU A 264 -40.05 10.65 19.16
C GLU A 264 -38.87 10.50 18.17
N GLU A 265 -37.95 9.58 18.44
CA GLU A 265 -36.76 9.30 17.63
C GLU A 265 -37.00 8.11 16.66
N GLY A 266 -38.15 7.44 16.77
CA GLY A 266 -38.55 6.32 15.91
C GLY A 266 -38.14 4.94 16.41
N HIS A 267 -37.62 4.80 17.64
CA HIS A 267 -37.28 3.51 18.20
C HIS A 267 -38.51 2.78 18.74
N VAL A 268 -38.60 1.48 18.50
CA VAL A 268 -39.63 0.64 19.10
C VAL A 268 -39.37 0.49 20.60
N THR A 269 -40.25 1.03 21.42
CA THR A 269 -40.11 1.07 22.89
C THR A 269 -40.93 0.00 23.60
N ALA A 270 -42.02 -0.46 22.99
CA ALA A 270 -42.83 -1.56 23.50
C ALA A 270 -43.54 -2.29 22.35
N THR A 271 -43.87 -3.55 22.62
CA THR A 271 -44.68 -4.39 21.74
C THR A 271 -45.81 -5.03 22.54
N THR A 272 -46.99 -5.15 21.93
CA THR A 272 -48.15 -5.82 22.55
C THR A 272 -48.82 -6.71 21.51
N PRO A 273 -49.20 -7.96 21.85
CA PRO A 273 -49.90 -8.82 20.91
C PRO A 273 -51.19 -8.17 20.38
N VAL A 274 -51.49 -8.38 19.11
CA VAL A 274 -52.78 -8.00 18.52
C VAL A 274 -53.86 -8.92 19.05
N THR A 275 -54.98 -8.34 19.48
CA THR A 275 -56.16 -9.06 19.96
C THR A 275 -57.30 -9.02 18.93
N LYS A 276 -58.32 -9.84 19.15
CA LYS A 276 -59.53 -9.85 18.31
C LYS A 276 -60.24 -8.48 18.31
N ASP A 277 -60.22 -7.78 19.45
CA ASP A 277 -60.77 -6.44 19.61
C ASP A 277 -60.05 -5.41 18.71
N ASP A 278 -58.72 -5.47 18.66
CA ASP A 278 -57.91 -4.60 17.77
C ASP A 278 -58.30 -4.77 16.30
N ILE A 279 -58.54 -6.02 15.86
CA ILE A 279 -58.96 -6.34 14.49
C ILE A 279 -60.38 -5.80 14.22
N THR A 280 -61.31 -5.96 15.17
CA THR A 280 -62.68 -5.46 14.99
C THR A 280 -62.76 -3.93 14.92
N LYS A 281 -61.87 -3.22 15.61
CA LYS A 281 -61.76 -1.76 15.52
C LYS A 281 -61.30 -1.28 14.14
N LEU A 282 -60.66 -2.13 13.34
CA LEU A 282 -60.34 -1.85 11.94
C LEU A 282 -61.53 -2.07 10.99
N GLY A 283 -62.72 -2.39 11.51
CA GLY A 283 -63.93 -2.65 10.72
C GLY A 283 -63.99 -4.07 10.14
N ILE A 284 -63.08 -4.95 10.54
CA ILE A 284 -63.08 -6.35 10.11
C ILE A 284 -64.00 -7.16 11.05
N PRO A 285 -64.97 -7.93 10.54
CA PRO A 285 -65.87 -8.72 11.38
C PRO A 285 -65.13 -9.68 12.33
N ALA A 286 -65.61 -9.78 13.57
CA ALA A 286 -65.03 -10.67 14.59
C ALA A 286 -65.19 -12.16 14.23
N GLN A 287 -66.18 -12.47 13.42
CA GLN A 287 -66.57 -13.81 13.04
C GLN A 287 -66.99 -13.79 11.57
N ASP A 288 -67.05 -14.97 10.97
CA ASP A 288 -67.48 -15.11 9.58
C ASP A 288 -68.86 -14.49 9.38
N THR A 289 -69.02 -13.79 8.27
CA THR A 289 -70.34 -13.28 7.88
C THR A 289 -71.13 -14.44 7.29
N THR A 290 -72.13 -14.92 8.04
CA THR A 290 -73.10 -15.88 7.52
C THR A 290 -74.13 -15.15 6.68
N TYR A 291 -74.29 -15.57 5.43
CA TYR A 291 -75.32 -15.05 4.53
C TYR A 291 -76.48 -16.03 4.47
N ASP A 292 -77.71 -15.53 4.64
CA ASP A 292 -78.92 -16.34 4.44
C ASP A 292 -79.06 -16.76 2.97
N GLU A 293 -79.73 -17.89 2.73
CA GLU A 293 -80.10 -18.33 1.39
C GLU A 293 -80.99 -17.30 0.69
N ALA A 294 -80.76 -17.11 -0.62
CA ALA A 294 -81.62 -16.25 -1.43
C ALA A 294 -82.96 -16.93 -1.70
N THR A 295 -84.05 -16.23 -1.43
CA THR A 295 -85.41 -16.67 -1.74
C THR A 295 -86.03 -15.74 -2.77
N THR A 296 -87.18 -16.11 -3.33
CA THR A 296 -87.94 -15.23 -4.23
C THR A 296 -88.53 -14.00 -3.52
N ALA A 297 -88.55 -13.99 -2.18
CA ALA A 297 -89.08 -12.89 -1.37
C ALA A 297 -87.99 -12.04 -0.67
N LYS A 298 -86.81 -12.61 -0.39
CA LYS A 298 -85.69 -11.95 0.31
C LYS A 298 -84.40 -12.18 -0.48
N ALA A 299 -83.72 -11.09 -0.82
CA ALA A 299 -82.39 -11.17 -1.44
C ALA A 299 -81.37 -11.78 -0.47
N GLY A 300 -80.56 -12.70 -0.98
CA GLY A 300 -79.35 -13.21 -0.31
C GLY A 300 -78.12 -12.63 -1.01
N LEU A 301 -77.17 -13.48 -1.40
CA LEU A 301 -76.05 -13.10 -2.28
C LEU A 301 -76.46 -12.90 -3.76
N MET A 302 -77.71 -13.17 -4.09
CA MET A 302 -78.35 -12.83 -5.37
C MET A 302 -79.68 -12.12 -5.11
N SER A 303 -80.12 -11.29 -6.05
CA SER A 303 -81.36 -10.54 -5.89
C SER A 303 -82.58 -11.48 -5.89
N ALA A 304 -83.65 -11.10 -5.17
CA ALA A 304 -84.91 -11.84 -5.18
C ALA A 304 -85.52 -11.94 -6.59
N ALA A 305 -85.30 -10.91 -7.41
CA ALA A 305 -85.71 -10.88 -8.81
C ALA A 305 -84.96 -11.93 -9.64
N ASP A 306 -83.64 -12.02 -9.50
CA ASP A 306 -82.84 -12.99 -10.26
C ASP A 306 -83.09 -14.42 -9.77
N LYS A 307 -83.37 -14.62 -8.47
CA LYS A 307 -83.81 -15.93 -7.96
C LYS A 307 -85.15 -16.36 -8.56
N THR A 308 -86.10 -15.43 -8.69
CA THR A 308 -87.39 -15.68 -9.34
C THR A 308 -87.21 -16.06 -10.81
N LYS A 309 -86.33 -15.36 -11.54
CA LYS A 309 -86.00 -15.72 -12.94
C LYS A 309 -85.37 -17.11 -13.02
N LEU A 310 -84.44 -17.42 -12.12
CA LEU A 310 -83.76 -18.72 -12.08
C LEU A 310 -84.74 -19.87 -11.77
N ASP A 311 -85.64 -19.68 -10.80
CA ASP A 311 -86.68 -20.66 -10.45
C ASP A 311 -87.69 -20.87 -11.58
N GLY A 312 -88.02 -19.80 -12.32
CA GLY A 312 -88.88 -19.85 -13.50
C GLY A 312 -88.21 -20.36 -14.78
N MET A 313 -86.90 -20.63 -14.75
CA MET A 313 -86.14 -20.98 -15.96
C MET A 313 -86.60 -22.31 -16.57
N GLY A 314 -86.98 -23.30 -15.74
CA GLY A 314 -87.53 -24.56 -16.22
C GLY A 314 -88.83 -24.39 -17.01
N ALA A 315 -89.74 -23.55 -16.54
CA ALA A 315 -90.98 -23.24 -17.25
C ALA A 315 -90.73 -22.52 -18.57
N THR A 316 -89.77 -21.58 -18.57
CA THR A 316 -89.37 -20.83 -19.78
C THR A 316 -88.76 -21.76 -20.83
N ILE A 317 -87.86 -22.67 -20.41
CA ILE A 317 -87.24 -23.67 -21.30
C ILE A 317 -88.30 -24.62 -21.87
N ASN A 318 -89.20 -25.14 -21.03
CA ASN A 318 -90.25 -26.06 -21.47
C ASN A 318 -91.17 -25.40 -22.50
N LYS A 319 -91.54 -24.13 -22.29
CA LYS A 319 -92.33 -23.37 -23.27
C LYS A 319 -91.57 -23.21 -24.60
N ALA A 320 -90.29 -22.85 -24.55
CA ALA A 320 -89.49 -22.68 -25.75
C ALA A 320 -89.32 -23.98 -26.56
N ILE A 321 -89.18 -25.14 -25.88
CA ILE A 321 -89.14 -26.46 -26.51
C ILE A 321 -90.49 -26.78 -27.17
N ALA A 322 -91.60 -26.57 -26.46
CA ALA A 322 -92.94 -26.79 -27.00
C ALA A 322 -93.20 -25.93 -28.24
N ASP A 323 -92.79 -24.65 -28.23
CA ASP A 323 -92.95 -23.74 -29.37
C ASP A 323 -92.11 -24.15 -30.61
N HIS A 324 -91.10 -25.02 -30.48
CA HIS A 324 -90.21 -25.48 -31.57
C HIS A 324 -90.32 -26.98 -31.89
N THR A 325 -91.18 -27.70 -31.20
CA THR A 325 -91.43 -29.12 -31.48
C THR A 325 -92.72 -29.21 -32.26
N ALA A 326 -92.66 -29.69 -33.51
CA ALA A 326 -93.87 -29.91 -34.31
C ALA A 326 -94.78 -30.89 -33.59
N THR A 327 -96.04 -30.53 -33.45
CA THR A 327 -97.06 -31.40 -32.84
C THR A 327 -97.35 -32.59 -33.75
N ASP A 328 -97.81 -33.71 -33.17
CA ASP A 328 -98.15 -34.91 -33.94
C ASP A 328 -99.18 -34.63 -35.06
N ALA A 329 -100.03 -33.61 -34.88
CA ALA A 329 -100.97 -33.13 -35.88
C ALA A 329 -100.26 -32.40 -37.04
N GLU A 330 -99.36 -31.47 -36.74
CA GLU A 330 -98.55 -30.76 -37.75
C GLU A 330 -97.65 -31.71 -38.53
N VAL A 331 -97.05 -32.70 -37.85
CA VAL A 331 -96.24 -33.74 -38.51
C VAL A 331 -97.11 -34.63 -39.41
N SER A 332 -98.33 -34.95 -38.97
CA SER A 332 -99.28 -35.74 -39.78
C SER A 332 -99.74 -34.99 -41.03
N GLU A 333 -100.02 -33.68 -40.92
CA GLU A 333 -100.33 -32.82 -42.07
C GLU A 333 -99.15 -32.74 -43.06
N MET A 334 -97.92 -32.56 -42.56
CA MET A 334 -96.71 -32.56 -43.39
C MET A 334 -96.48 -33.90 -44.10
N LEU A 335 -96.73 -35.03 -43.42
CA LEU A 335 -96.58 -36.37 -43.99
C LEU A 335 -97.61 -36.63 -45.10
N ALA A 336 -98.87 -36.21 -44.88
CA ALA A 336 -99.93 -36.32 -45.89
C ALA A 336 -99.60 -35.50 -47.14
N GLU A 337 -99.06 -34.28 -46.98
CA GLU A 337 -98.63 -33.42 -48.10
C GLU A 337 -97.50 -34.03 -48.93
N VAL A 338 -96.52 -34.68 -48.27
CA VAL A 338 -95.32 -35.23 -48.95
C VAL A 338 -95.57 -36.59 -49.61
N TYR A 339 -96.32 -37.47 -48.95
CA TYR A 339 -96.50 -38.86 -49.38
C TYR A 339 -97.84 -39.15 -50.07
N GLY A 340 -98.79 -38.21 -50.05
CA GLY A 340 -100.00 -38.26 -50.87
C GLY A 340 -101.01 -39.36 -50.52
N GLU A 341 -101.07 -39.80 -49.26
CA GLU A 341 -102.19 -40.57 -48.69
C GLU A 341 -103.09 -39.67 -47.83
#